data_AF-F4MY19-F1
#
_entry.id   AF-F4MY19-F1
#
_cell.length_a   1.000
_cell.length_b   1.000
_cell.length_c   1.000
_cell.angle_alpha   90.00
_cell.angle_beta   90.00
_cell.angle_gamma   90.00
#
_symmetry.space_group_name_H-M   'P 1'
#
loop_
_entity.id
_entity.type
_entity.pdbx_description
1 polymer ?
#
loop_
_entity_poly.entity_id
_entity_poly.type
_entity_poly.pdbx_seq_one_letter_code
_entity_poly.pdbx_strand_id
1 'polypeptide(L)'
;MAFLNTVVATAGAILSWVFAEWILRGKPSLLGACSGCIAGLVAITPAAGTVGVGGALIIGLVGGVAGLWGVVLLKKWLRVDDTCDVFGVHGVCGIVGCILTGVFTSASLGGTGYAAGVTMGHQVGVQLFSVGGVWSGPVWLLSLPIKLLTWWLAYGYQKSKNAKVWMSTATAKMLIISKLRISVSYR
;
A
#
# COMPACT_ATOMS: atom_id res chain seq x y z
N MET A 1 -16.66 21.10 -8.87
CA MET A 1 -15.39 20.61 -9.47
C MET A 1 -14.95 19.26 -8.91
N ALA A 2 -14.83 19.08 -7.58
CA ALA A 2 -14.35 17.83 -6.98
C ALA A 2 -15.05 16.54 -7.45
N PHE A 3 -16.38 16.51 -7.48
CA PHE A 3 -17.12 15.34 -7.95
C PHE A 3 -16.72 14.91 -9.36
N LEU A 4 -16.74 15.85 -10.32
CA LEU A 4 -16.41 15.59 -11.72
C LEU A 4 -14.96 15.13 -11.87
N ASN A 5 -14.02 15.79 -11.19
CA ASN A 5 -12.61 15.42 -11.21
C ASN A 5 -12.39 14.00 -10.68
N THR A 6 -13.08 13.61 -9.60
CA THR A 6 -13.02 12.26 -9.07
C THR A 6 -13.52 11.23 -10.08
N VAL A 7 -14.64 11.49 -10.76
CA VAL A 7 -15.17 10.57 -11.80
C VAL A 7 -14.18 10.44 -12.97
N VAL A 8 -13.68 11.57 -13.48
CA VAL A 8 -12.81 11.61 -14.66
C VAL A 8 -11.45 10.96 -14.38
N ALA A 9 -10.85 11.25 -13.23
CA ALA A 9 -9.59 10.63 -12.83
C ALA A 9 -9.74 9.12 -12.62
N THR A 10 -10.84 8.69 -11.99
CA THR A 10 -11.11 7.26 -11.78
C THR A 10 -11.29 6.53 -13.10
N ALA A 11 -12.05 7.09 -14.04
CA ALA A 11 -12.20 6.53 -15.38
C ALA A 11 -10.85 6.42 -16.12
N GLY A 12 -10.02 7.48 -16.07
CA GLY A 12 -8.68 7.47 -16.65
C GLY A 12 -7.77 6.41 -16.03
N ALA A 13 -7.82 6.24 -14.71
CA ALA A 13 -7.02 5.25 -14.01
C ALA A 13 -7.44 3.81 -14.33
N ILE A 14 -8.74 3.53 -14.45
CA ILE A 14 -9.24 2.22 -14.90
C ILE A 14 -8.72 1.93 -16.31
N LEU A 15 -8.88 2.86 -17.25
CA LEU A 15 -8.45 2.67 -18.64
C LEU A 15 -6.95 2.43 -18.75
N SER A 16 -6.14 3.27 -18.10
CA SER A 16 -4.69 3.14 -18.12
C SER A 16 -4.19 1.87 -17.43
N TRP A 17 -4.80 1.48 -16.31
CA TRP A 17 -4.43 0.23 -15.63
C TRP A 17 -4.77 -0.97 -16.49
N VAL A 18 -6.00 -1.07 -16.98
CA VAL A 18 -6.46 -2.19 -17.82
C VAL A 18 -5.62 -2.30 -19.08
N PHE A 19 -5.30 -1.16 -19.71
CA PHE A 19 -4.44 -1.13 -20.89
C PHE A 19 -3.00 -1.57 -20.58
N ALA A 20 -2.40 -1.06 -19.51
CA ALA A 20 -1.06 -1.45 -19.10
C ALA A 20 -1.00 -2.92 -18.65
N GLU A 21 -2.02 -3.41 -17.95
CA GLU A 21 -2.16 -4.81 -17.58
C GLU A 21 -2.28 -5.70 -18.83
N TRP A 22 -3.05 -5.27 -19.82
CA TRP A 22 -3.17 -6.00 -21.07
C TRP A 22 -1.82 -6.13 -21.78
N ILE A 23 -1.02 -5.06 -21.84
CA ILE A 23 0.33 -5.12 -22.42
C ILE A 23 1.24 -6.08 -21.63
N LEU A 24 1.19 -6.03 -20.29
CA LEU A 24 2.11 -6.81 -19.45
C LEU A 24 1.71 -8.28 -19.27
N ARG A 25 0.40 -8.59 -19.33
CA ARG A 25 -0.16 -9.91 -19.00
C ARG A 25 -0.93 -10.56 -20.14
N GLY A 26 -1.08 -9.87 -21.27
CA GLY A 26 -1.76 -10.36 -22.47
C GLY A 26 -3.30 -10.35 -22.40
N LYS A 27 -3.89 -10.11 -21.23
CA LYS A 27 -5.35 -10.02 -21.06
C LYS A 27 -5.71 -9.04 -19.92
N PRO A 28 -6.78 -8.25 -20.10
CA PRO A 28 -7.33 -7.42 -19.02
C PRO A 28 -8.01 -8.27 -17.95
N SER A 29 -8.05 -7.80 -16.70
CA SER A 29 -8.74 -8.48 -15.61
C SER A 29 -9.71 -7.56 -14.84
N LEU A 30 -10.75 -8.16 -14.26
CA LEU A 30 -11.70 -7.43 -13.41
C LEU A 30 -11.01 -6.89 -12.15
N LEU A 31 -10.14 -7.69 -11.53
CA LEU A 31 -9.37 -7.25 -10.37
C LEU A 31 -8.45 -6.07 -10.73
N GLY A 32 -7.81 -6.10 -11.90
CA GLY A 32 -7.02 -4.98 -12.40
C GLY A 32 -7.86 -3.72 -12.61
N ALA A 33 -9.06 -3.83 -13.18
CA ALA A 33 -9.98 -2.71 -13.30
C ALA A 33 -10.40 -2.13 -11.93
N CYS A 34 -10.69 -2.99 -10.94
CA CYS A 34 -10.99 -2.56 -9.58
C CYS A 34 -9.78 -1.88 -8.90
N SER A 35 -8.57 -2.43 -9.07
CA SER A 35 -7.33 -1.80 -8.57
C SER A 35 -7.06 -0.46 -9.24
N GLY A 36 -7.29 -0.34 -10.56
CA GLY A 36 -7.22 0.91 -11.30
C GLY A 36 -8.23 1.94 -10.81
N CYS A 37 -9.45 1.53 -10.46
CA CYS A 37 -10.45 2.40 -9.85
C CYS A 37 -9.92 3.02 -8.55
N ILE A 38 -9.41 2.19 -7.63
CA ILE A 38 -8.85 2.66 -6.36
C ILE A 38 -7.62 3.55 -6.60
N ALA A 39 -6.75 3.19 -7.54
CA ALA A 39 -5.57 3.98 -7.89
C ALA A 39 -5.95 5.41 -8.33
N GLY A 40 -6.99 5.55 -9.16
CA GLY A 40 -7.50 6.85 -9.59
C GLY A 40 -8.11 7.67 -8.45
N LEU A 41 -8.93 7.02 -7.60
CA LEU A 41 -9.52 7.66 -6.42
C LEU A 41 -8.44 8.20 -5.48
N VAL A 42 -7.40 7.41 -5.23
CA VAL A 42 -6.27 7.82 -4.38
C VAL A 42 -5.50 8.97 -5.03
N ALA A 43 -5.13 8.83 -6.31
CA ALA A 43 -4.31 9.82 -7.02
C ALA A 43 -4.99 11.19 -7.10
N ILE A 44 -6.32 11.24 -7.26
CA ILE A 44 -7.05 12.51 -7.37
C ILE A 44 -7.40 13.14 -6.02
N THR A 45 -7.41 12.37 -4.93
CA THR A 45 -7.79 12.85 -3.59
C THR A 45 -7.10 14.17 -3.18
N PRO A 46 -5.78 14.36 -3.32
CA PRO A 46 -5.13 15.61 -2.94
C PRO A 46 -5.42 16.78 -3.90
N ALA A 47 -6.00 16.53 -5.08
CA ALA A 47 -6.18 17.50 -6.16
C ALA A 47 -7.65 17.77 -6.50
N ALA A 48 -8.60 16.97 -5.99
CA ALA A 48 -9.97 16.92 -6.47
C ALA A 48 -10.63 18.32 -6.53
N GLY A 49 -10.41 19.15 -5.51
CA GLY A 49 -10.98 20.49 -5.43
C GLY A 49 -10.24 21.58 -6.22
N THR A 50 -8.99 21.36 -6.64
CA THR A 50 -8.10 22.43 -7.09
C THR A 50 -7.66 22.32 -8.55
N VAL A 51 -7.77 21.14 -9.16
CA VAL A 51 -7.34 20.91 -10.54
C VAL A 51 -8.49 21.08 -11.54
N GLY A 52 -8.15 21.37 -12.80
CA GLY A 52 -9.10 21.31 -13.90
C GLY A 52 -9.39 19.87 -14.35
N VAL A 53 -10.44 19.68 -15.15
CA VAL A 53 -10.87 18.36 -15.66
C VAL A 53 -9.77 17.67 -16.48
N GLY A 54 -9.02 18.43 -17.30
CA GLY A 54 -7.89 17.89 -18.05
C GLY A 54 -6.76 17.40 -17.15
N GLY A 55 -6.45 18.16 -16.09
CA GLY A 55 -5.49 17.74 -15.06
C GLY A 55 -5.96 16.48 -14.32
N ALA A 56 -7.24 16.40 -13.98
CA ALA A 56 -7.82 15.22 -13.35
C ALA A 56 -7.68 13.95 -14.20
N LEU A 57 -7.91 14.05 -15.52
CA LEU A 57 -7.71 12.92 -16.43
C LEU A 57 -6.25 12.46 -16.45
N ILE A 58 -5.29 13.40 -16.54
CA ILE A 58 -3.86 13.07 -16.57
C ILE A 58 -3.43 12.44 -15.23
N ILE A 59 -3.87 12.99 -14.10
CA ILE A 59 -3.63 12.42 -12.76
C ILE A 59 -4.16 10.98 -12.69
N GLY A 60 -5.36 10.74 -13.21
CA GLY A 60 -5.94 9.41 -13.30
C GLY A 60 -5.09 8.44 -14.14
N LEU A 61 -4.74 8.83 -15.37
CA LEU A 61 -3.93 8.01 -16.27
C LEU A 61 -2.57 7.64 -15.66
N VAL A 62 -1.87 8.63 -15.09
CA VAL A 62 -0.57 8.40 -14.44
C VAL A 62 -0.74 7.57 -13.17
N GLY A 63 -1.77 7.83 -12.37
CA GLY A 63 -2.10 7.06 -11.16
C GLY A 63 -2.35 5.58 -11.45
N GLY A 64 -3.11 5.26 -12.52
CA GLY A 64 -3.36 3.88 -12.93
C GLY A 64 -2.08 3.12 -13.30
N VAL A 65 -1.21 3.73 -14.11
CA VAL A 65 0.08 3.11 -14.49
C VAL A 65 1.02 2.99 -13.28
N ALA A 66 1.10 4.04 -12.45
CA ALA A 66 1.97 4.06 -11.27
C ALA A 66 1.53 3.04 -10.22
N GLY A 67 0.22 2.86 -10.01
CA GLY A 67 -0.31 1.85 -9.12
C GLY A 67 0.01 0.43 -9.61
N LEU A 68 -0.14 0.16 -10.91
CA LEU A 68 0.25 -1.13 -11.49
C LEU A 68 1.75 -1.39 -11.31
N TRP A 69 2.57 -0.37 -11.53
CA TRP A 69 4.01 -0.43 -11.26
C TRP A 69 4.30 -0.73 -9.78
N GLY A 70 3.59 -0.08 -8.85
CA GLY A 70 3.74 -0.29 -7.41
C GLY A 70 3.42 -1.72 -6.98
N VAL A 71 2.35 -2.31 -7.50
CA VAL A 71 1.97 -3.68 -7.13
C VAL A 71 2.84 -4.74 -7.81
N VAL A 72 3.40 -4.47 -8.99
CA VAL A 72 4.21 -5.46 -9.73
C VAL A 72 5.70 -5.38 -9.40
N LEU A 73 6.28 -4.18 -9.38
CA LEU A 73 7.73 -3.99 -9.30
C LEU A 73 8.20 -3.63 -7.89
N LEU A 74 7.51 -2.70 -7.21
CA LEU A 74 7.94 -2.23 -5.89
C LEU A 74 7.93 -3.36 -4.84
N LYS A 75 6.92 -4.23 -4.87
CA LYS A 75 6.87 -5.42 -3.98
C LYS A 75 8.02 -6.39 -4.20
N LYS A 76 8.37 -6.66 -5.46
CA LYS A 76 9.50 -7.53 -5.80
C LYS A 76 10.83 -6.94 -5.31
N TRP A 77 10.97 -5.63 -5.39
CA TRP A 77 12.19 -4.93 -4.94
C TRP A 77 12.29 -4.89 -3.41
N LEU A 78 11.22 -4.52 -2.72
CA LEU A 78 11.22 -4.38 -1.27
C LEU A 78 11.17 -5.73 -0.54
N ARG A 79 10.77 -6.82 -1.20
CA ARG A 79 10.56 -8.15 -0.60
C ARG A 79 9.63 -8.09 0.63
N VAL A 80 8.71 -7.14 0.63
CA VAL A 80 7.69 -6.97 1.66
C VAL A 80 6.42 -7.63 1.16
N ASP A 81 5.89 -8.54 1.97
CA ASP A 81 4.59 -9.17 1.73
C ASP A 81 3.49 -8.26 2.28
N ASP A 82 3.01 -7.38 1.41
CA ASP A 82 1.84 -6.52 1.68
C ASP A 82 0.58 -7.24 1.18
N THR A 83 -0.16 -7.86 2.09
CA THR A 83 -1.25 -8.80 1.81
C THR A 83 -2.37 -8.27 0.93
N CYS A 84 -2.63 -6.96 0.97
CA CYS A 84 -3.73 -6.34 0.20
C CYS A 84 -3.23 -5.32 -0.83
N ASP A 85 -1.94 -5.30 -1.15
CA ASP A 85 -1.35 -4.33 -2.08
C ASP A 85 -1.58 -2.85 -1.68
N VAL A 86 -1.86 -2.60 -0.38
CA VAL A 86 -2.27 -1.28 0.13
C VAL A 86 -1.16 -0.26 -0.08
N PHE A 87 0.09 -0.63 0.20
CA PHE A 87 1.20 0.31 0.01
C PHE A 87 1.51 0.52 -1.48
N GLY A 88 1.40 -0.55 -2.27
CA GLY A 88 1.63 -0.50 -3.72
C GLY A 88 0.64 0.42 -4.43
N VAL A 89 -0.65 0.39 -4.05
CA VAL A 89 -1.67 1.27 -4.62
C VAL A 89 -1.75 2.59 -3.87
N HIS A 90 -2.04 2.59 -2.57
CA HIS A 90 -2.29 3.84 -1.84
C HIS A 90 -1.03 4.69 -1.64
N GLY A 91 0.09 4.04 -1.31
CA GLY A 91 1.37 4.74 -1.10
C GLY A 91 1.85 5.39 -2.39
N VAL A 92 2.03 4.59 -3.44
CA VAL A 92 2.56 5.09 -4.73
C VAL A 92 1.61 6.08 -5.39
N CYS A 93 0.31 5.75 -5.51
CA CYS A 93 -0.65 6.65 -6.15
C CYS A 93 -0.87 7.93 -5.34
N GLY A 94 -0.80 7.85 -4.01
CA GLY A 94 -0.90 9.03 -3.13
C GLY A 94 0.29 9.98 -3.32
N ILE A 95 1.51 9.44 -3.40
CA ILE A 95 2.72 10.24 -3.68
C ILE A 95 2.60 10.92 -5.04
N VAL A 96 2.24 10.15 -6.08
CA VAL A 96 2.04 10.66 -7.44
C VAL A 96 0.96 11.75 -7.44
N GLY A 97 -0.17 11.50 -6.80
CA GLY A 97 -1.26 12.47 -6.66
C GLY A 97 -0.80 13.77 -6.03
N CYS A 98 -0.09 13.73 -4.91
CA CYS A 98 0.41 14.92 -4.22
C CYS A 98 1.39 15.74 -5.09
N ILE A 99 2.30 15.07 -5.79
CA ILE A 99 3.24 15.74 -6.71
C ILE A 99 2.46 16.42 -7.85
N LEU A 100 1.53 15.69 -8.47
CA LEU A 100 0.75 16.22 -9.58
C LEU A 100 -0.25 17.30 -9.15
N THR A 101 -0.75 17.29 -7.92
CA THR A 101 -1.50 18.43 -7.35
C THR A 101 -0.66 19.70 -7.38
N GLY A 102 0.63 19.59 -7.03
CA GLY A 102 1.56 20.72 -7.07
C GLY A 102 1.68 21.35 -8.46
N VAL A 103 1.51 20.54 -9.53
CA VAL A 103 1.57 20.98 -10.93
C VAL A 103 0.21 21.46 -11.44
N PHE A 104 -0.82 20.62 -11.36
CA PHE A 104 -2.12 20.86 -12.01
C PHE A 104 -3.05 21.81 -11.26
N THR A 105 -2.67 22.26 -10.06
CA THR A 105 -3.36 23.38 -9.39
C THR A 105 -3.09 24.72 -10.10
N SER A 106 -2.09 24.80 -11.00
CA SER A 106 -1.81 26.00 -11.78
C SER A 106 -3.03 26.50 -12.57
N ALA A 107 -3.30 27.81 -12.49
CA ALA A 107 -4.38 28.45 -13.24
C ALA A 107 -4.21 28.30 -14.76
N SER A 108 -2.96 28.28 -15.25
CA SER A 108 -2.65 28.06 -16.67
C SER A 108 -3.04 26.68 -17.19
N LEU A 109 -3.24 25.71 -16.29
CA LEU A 109 -3.63 24.33 -16.61
C LEU A 109 -5.11 24.08 -16.28
N GLY A 110 -5.89 25.13 -16.02
CA GLY A 110 -7.30 25.06 -15.66
C GLY A 110 -7.56 24.73 -14.19
N GLY A 111 -6.54 24.79 -13.33
CA GLY A 111 -6.68 24.70 -11.88
C GLY A 111 -7.11 26.02 -11.24
N THR A 112 -7.31 26.01 -9.92
CA THR A 112 -7.75 27.18 -9.15
C THR A 112 -6.69 28.27 -9.00
N GLY A 113 -5.42 27.97 -9.32
CA GLY A 113 -4.29 28.83 -9.05
C GLY A 113 -3.68 28.61 -7.67
N TYR A 114 -2.45 29.09 -7.48
CA TYR A 114 -1.73 29.04 -6.21
C TYR A 114 -2.00 30.31 -5.38
N ALA A 115 -1.61 30.28 -4.11
CA ALA A 115 -1.60 31.48 -3.28
C ALA A 115 -0.66 32.57 -3.85
N ALA A 116 -0.91 33.83 -3.49
CA ALA A 116 -0.11 34.94 -3.98
C ALA A 116 1.39 34.74 -3.66
N GLY A 117 2.24 34.92 -4.68
CA GLY A 117 3.69 34.72 -4.57
C GLY A 117 4.16 33.27 -4.62
N VAL A 118 3.25 32.28 -4.66
CA VAL A 118 3.60 30.86 -4.75
C VAL A 118 3.78 30.44 -6.22
N THR A 119 4.94 29.87 -6.52
CA THR A 119 5.24 29.28 -7.82
C THR A 119 4.89 27.79 -7.85
N MET A 120 4.75 27.22 -9.06
CA MET A 120 4.55 25.78 -9.24
C MET A 120 5.65 24.95 -8.56
N GLY A 121 6.92 25.34 -8.71
CA GLY A 121 8.04 24.65 -8.09
C GLY A 121 7.98 24.69 -6.56
N HIS A 122 7.60 25.84 -5.99
CA HIS A 122 7.38 25.96 -4.55
C HIS A 122 6.24 25.04 -4.08
N GLN A 123 5.11 25.02 -4.80
CA GLN A 123 3.99 24.16 -4.45
C GLN A 123 4.37 22.67 -4.51
N VAL A 124 5.08 22.22 -5.55
CA VAL A 124 5.58 20.84 -5.63
C VAL A 124 6.50 20.52 -4.46
N GLY A 125 7.41 21.44 -4.10
CA GLY A 125 8.30 21.28 -2.95
C GLY A 125 7.54 21.13 -1.62
N VAL A 126 6.49 21.93 -1.41
CA VAL A 126 5.61 21.83 -0.24
C VAL A 126 4.90 20.47 -0.20
N GLN A 127 4.41 19.97 -1.34
CA GLN A 127 3.74 18.67 -1.37
C GLN A 127 4.70 17.50 -1.10
N LEU A 128 5.94 17.57 -1.61
CA LEU A 128 6.97 16.59 -1.29
C LEU A 128 7.33 16.60 0.20
N PHE A 129 7.45 17.78 0.80
CA PHE A 129 7.69 17.91 2.24
C PHE A 129 6.51 17.40 3.08
N SER A 130 5.28 17.67 2.64
CA SER A 130 4.06 17.18 3.30
C SER A 130 4.02 15.65 3.34
N VAL A 131 4.27 15.02 2.20
CA VAL A 131 4.28 13.56 2.06
C VAL A 131 5.38 12.92 2.91
N GLY A 132 6.64 13.37 2.76
CA GLY A 132 7.80 12.74 3.38
C GLY A 132 8.06 13.16 4.83
N GLY A 133 7.94 14.45 5.12
CA GLY A 133 8.35 15.06 6.39
C GLY A 133 7.26 15.08 7.46
N VAL A 134 5.99 15.31 7.08
CA VAL A 134 4.91 15.54 8.06
C VAL A 134 4.08 14.29 8.30
N TRP A 135 3.79 13.49 7.27
CA TRP A 135 2.90 12.34 7.41
C TRP A 135 3.65 11.02 7.66
N SER A 136 4.53 10.60 6.74
CA SER A 136 5.13 9.26 6.81
C SER A 136 6.09 9.07 7.99
N GLY A 137 6.84 10.11 8.38
CA GLY A 137 7.80 10.03 9.49
C GLY A 137 7.11 9.82 10.85
N PRO A 138 6.24 10.73 11.30
CA PRO A 138 5.57 10.61 12.60
C PRO A 138 4.68 9.38 12.72
N VAL A 139 3.90 9.05 11.67
CA VAL A 139 3.03 7.86 11.68
C VAL A 139 3.84 6.58 11.82
N TRP A 140 4.99 6.49 11.14
CA TRP A 140 5.88 5.35 11.29
C TRP A 140 6.42 5.23 12.72
N LEU A 141 6.90 6.33 13.31
CA LEU A 141 7.43 6.37 14.67
C LEU A 141 6.39 5.99 15.73
N LEU A 142 5.16 6.50 15.60
CA LEU A 142 4.06 6.19 16.50
C LEU A 142 3.57 4.74 16.38
N SER A 143 3.77 4.09 15.22
CA SER A 143 3.41 2.68 15.02
C SER A 143 4.37 1.68 15.67
N LEU A 144 5.61 2.09 15.98
CA LEU A 144 6.64 1.24 16.56
C LEU A 144 6.24 0.56 17.88
N PRO A 145 5.66 1.23 18.89
CA PRO A 145 5.25 0.58 20.13
C PRO A 145 4.17 -0.49 19.91
N ILE A 146 3.23 -0.26 18.98
CA ILE A 146 2.17 -1.22 18.65
C ILE A 146 2.77 -2.46 17.96
N LYS A 147 3.73 -2.26 17.04
CA LYS A 147 4.47 -3.35 16.38
C LYS A 147 5.30 -4.15 17.37
N LEU A 148 5.94 -3.48 18.32
CA LEU A 148 6.71 -4.12 19.38
C LEU A 148 5.80 -4.95 20.30
N LEU A 149 4.64 -4.42 20.67
CA LEU A 149 3.64 -5.12 21.48
C LEU A 149 3.09 -6.36 20.76
N THR A 150 2.71 -6.23 19.49
CA THR A 150 2.20 -7.36 18.70
C THR A 150 3.27 -8.42 18.48
N TRP A 151 4.52 -8.02 18.22
CA TRP A 151 5.65 -8.95 18.15
C TRP A 151 5.89 -9.66 19.49
N TRP A 152 5.83 -8.94 20.61
CA TRP A 152 6.00 -9.52 21.95
C TRP A 152 4.90 -10.53 22.29
N LEU A 153 3.64 -10.21 21.98
CA LEU A 153 2.50 -11.13 22.15
C LEU A 153 2.64 -12.37 21.25
N ALA A 154 3.02 -12.18 19.98
CA ALA A 154 3.24 -13.28 19.04
C ALA A 154 4.40 -14.19 19.45
N TYR A 155 5.50 -13.60 19.93
CA TYR A 155 6.65 -14.32 20.45
C TYR A 155 6.28 -15.14 21.71
N GLY A 156 5.55 -14.54 22.64
CA GLY A 156 5.02 -15.23 23.83
C GLY A 156 4.11 -16.41 23.48
N TYR A 157 3.23 -16.22 22.50
CA TYR A 157 2.35 -17.28 22.00
C TYR A 157 3.12 -18.43 21.36
N GLN A 158 4.11 -18.15 20.49
CA GLN A 158 4.94 -19.20 19.89
C GLN A 158 5.75 -19.99 20.93
N LYS A 159 6.34 -19.31 21.92
CA LYS A 159 7.07 -19.96 23.01
C LYS A 159 6.17 -20.91 23.81
N SER A 160 4.93 -20.51 24.09
CA SER A 160 3.95 -21.35 24.78
C SER A 160 3.55 -22.59 23.97
N LYS A 161 3.28 -22.43 22.66
CA LYS A 161 2.98 -23.58 21.77
C LYS A 161 4.14 -24.55 21.68
N ASN A 162 5.35 -24.05 21.46
CA ASN A 162 6.55 -24.89 21.34
C ASN A 162 6.85 -25.63 22.66
N ALA A 163 6.62 -24.98 23.81
CA ALA A 163 6.74 -25.64 25.11
C ALA A 163 5.73 -26.78 25.31
N LYS A 164 4.46 -26.59 24.91
CA LYS A 164 3.43 -27.66 24.99
C LYS A 164 3.75 -28.86 24.09
N VAL A 165 4.24 -28.62 22.87
CA VAL A 165 4.68 -29.70 21.95
C VAL A 165 5.87 -30.46 22.52
N TRP A 166 6.81 -29.76 23.14
CA TRP A 166 7.95 -30.38 23.81
C TRP A 166 7.52 -31.25 25.01
N MET A 167 6.56 -30.75 25.81
CA MET A 167 6.01 -31.52 26.93
C MET A 167 5.29 -32.77 26.44
N SER A 168 4.43 -32.69 25.41
CA SER A 168 3.69 -33.87 24.92
C SER A 168 4.62 -34.95 24.34
N THR A 169 5.70 -34.54 23.65
CA THR A 169 6.69 -35.47 23.11
C THR A 169 7.59 -36.07 24.20
N ALA A 170 7.94 -35.32 25.25
CA ALA A 170 8.66 -35.84 26.41
C ALA A 170 7.83 -36.85 27.21
N THR A 171 6.55 -36.57 27.47
CA THR A 171 5.65 -37.49 28.17
C THR A 171 5.43 -38.77 27.37
N ALA A 172 5.25 -38.66 26.04
CA ALA A 172 5.13 -39.83 25.17
C ALA A 172 6.39 -40.72 25.20
N LYS A 173 7.58 -40.12 25.19
CA LYS A 173 8.86 -40.86 25.30
C LYS A 173 9.00 -41.55 26.66
N MET A 174 8.64 -40.88 27.76
CA MET A 174 8.65 -41.49 29.10
C MET A 174 7.70 -42.68 29.21
N LEU A 175 6.51 -42.60 28.61
CA LEU A 175 5.52 -43.69 28.62
C LEU A 175 5.98 -44.91 27.81
N ILE A 176 6.71 -44.70 26.72
CA ILE A 176 7.31 -45.78 25.93
C ILE A 176 8.44 -46.45 26.73
N ILE A 177 9.29 -45.65 27.39
CA ILE A 177 10.38 -46.17 28.24
C ILE A 177 9.81 -46.98 29.42
N SER A 178 8.74 -46.52 30.07
CA SER A 178 8.13 -47.26 31.17
C SER A 178 7.49 -48.58 30.71
N LYS A 179 6.81 -48.60 29.56
CA LYS A 179 6.27 -49.84 28.96
C LYS A 179 7.37 -50.83 28.55
N LEU A 180 8.46 -50.36 27.98
CA LEU A 180 9.61 -51.20 27.63
C LEU A 180 10.30 -51.77 28.89
N ARG A 181 10.41 -50.99 29.97
CA ARG A 181 11.00 -51.45 31.24
C ARG A 181 10.17 -52.56 31.91
N ILE A 182 8.84 -52.47 31.85
CA ILE A 182 7.94 -53.51 32.38
C ILE A 182 8.07 -54.80 31.56
N SER A 183 8.17 -54.71 30.23
CA SER A 183 8.30 -55.89 29.35
C SER A 183 9.59 -56.69 29.56
N VAL A 184 10.67 -56.06 30.04
CA VAL A 184 11.96 -56.73 30.30
C VAL A 184 11.97 -57.40 31.69
N SER A 185 11.14 -56.94 32.64
CA SER A 185 11.08 -57.50 33.99
C SER A 185 10.22 -58.77 34.11
N TYR A 186 9.49 -59.15 33.06
CA TYR A 186 8.65 -60.36 32.99
C TYR A 186 9.22 -61.45 32.08
N ARG A 187 10.53 -61.41 31.78
CA ARG A 187 11.28 -62.51 31.16
C ARG A 187 12.31 -63.07 32.12
#